data_AF-A0A2P6PD21-F1
#
_entry.id   AF-A0A2P6PD21-F1
#
_cell.length_a   1.000
_cell.length_b   1.000
_cell.length_c   1.000
_cell.angle_alpha   90.00
_cell.angle_beta   90.00
_cell.angle_gamma   90.00
#
_symmetry.space_group_name_H-M   'P 1'
#
loop_
_entity.id
_entity.type
_entity.pdbx_description
1 polymer ?
#
loop_
_entity_poly.entity_id
_entity_poly.type
_entity_poly.pdbx_seq_one_letter_code
_entity_poly.pdbx_strand_id
1 'polypeptide(L)'
;MKPSTYLDYVCSLACIILFLQLVSSPKLASADSTQAEALLKWKASFLNQIGNKNLTLWTSLPGNSTNSSSACNVWAGISCNAAGSVNQINLTDSGIKGTLHELSF
;
A
#
# COMPACT_ATOMS: atom_id res chain seq x y z
N MET A 1 -54.72 14.37 -0.12
CA MET A 1 -53.62 13.40 -0.30
C MET A 1 -53.58 12.52 0.94
N LYS A 2 -53.57 11.19 0.78
CA LYS A 2 -53.68 10.25 1.92
C LYS A 2 -52.33 10.18 2.66
N PRO A 3 -52.28 10.40 3.99
CA PRO A 3 -51.04 10.44 4.77
C PRO A 3 -50.26 9.11 4.76
N SER A 4 -50.94 7.99 4.51
CA SER A 4 -50.33 6.65 4.40
C SER A 4 -49.25 6.57 3.32
N THR A 5 -49.55 7.05 2.11
CA THR A 5 -48.63 6.95 0.96
C THR A 5 -47.36 7.77 1.14
N TYR A 6 -47.43 8.84 1.94
CA TYR A 6 -46.27 9.67 2.26
C TYR A 6 -45.30 8.94 3.20
N LEU A 7 -45.83 8.27 4.22
CA LEU A 7 -45.02 7.50 5.17
C LEU A 7 -44.31 6.32 4.50
N ASP A 8 -45.01 5.63 3.58
CA ASP A 8 -44.46 4.53 2.80
C ASP A 8 -43.28 4.99 1.92
N TYR A 9 -43.42 6.16 1.29
CA TYR A 9 -42.37 6.74 0.45
C TYR A 9 -41.13 7.13 1.26
N VAL A 10 -41.33 7.75 2.43
CA VAL A 10 -40.24 8.13 3.34
C VAL A 10 -39.49 6.88 3.85
N CYS A 11 -40.23 5.83 4.21
CA CYS A 11 -39.64 4.56 4.66
C CYS A 11 -38.82 3.90 3.54
N SER A 12 -39.38 3.85 2.32
CA SER A 12 -38.70 3.29 1.16
C SER A 12 -37.40 4.03 0.82
N LEU A 13 -37.42 5.37 0.84
CA LEU A 13 -36.21 6.18 0.64
C LEU A 13 -35.15 5.93 1.71
N ALA A 14 -35.56 5.86 2.99
CA ALA A 14 -34.64 5.58 4.09
C ALA A 14 -33.96 4.21 3.92
N CYS A 15 -34.70 3.17 3.53
CA CYS A 15 -34.15 1.85 3.25
C CYS A 15 -33.13 1.89 2.11
N ILE A 16 -33.44 2.57 1.00
CA ILE A 16 -32.54 2.68 -0.15
C ILE A 16 -31.23 3.38 0.26
N ILE A 17 -31.31 4.46 1.03
CA ILE A 17 -30.13 5.17 1.52
C ILE A 17 -29.28 4.25 2.39
N LEU A 18 -29.87 3.53 3.35
CA LEU A 18 -29.16 2.59 4.21
C LEU A 18 -28.49 1.46 3.42
N PHE A 19 -29.18 0.91 2.41
CA PHE A 19 -28.60 -0.09 1.52
C PHE A 19 -27.39 0.44 0.77
N LEU A 20 -27.48 1.66 0.20
CA LEU A 20 -26.37 2.30 -0.50
C LEU A 20 -25.17 2.56 0.40
N GLN A 21 -25.37 2.90 1.67
CA GLN A 21 -24.27 3.06 2.63
C GLN A 21 -23.60 1.71 2.96
N LEU A 22 -24.37 0.61 2.98
CA LEU A 22 -23.85 -0.72 3.27
C LEU A 22 -23.00 -1.29 2.12
N VAL A 23 -23.43 -1.11 0.87
CA VAL A 23 -22.62 -1.50 -0.30
C VAL A 23 -21.43 -0.56 -0.54
N SER A 24 -21.51 0.68 -0.06
CA SER A 24 -20.40 1.64 -0.05
C SER A 24 -19.50 1.41 1.15
N SER A 25 -19.04 0.19 1.36
CA SER A 25 -17.96 -0.04 2.32
C SER A 25 -16.67 0.57 1.76
N PRO A 26 -16.05 1.57 2.42
CA PRO A 26 -14.70 1.96 2.05
C PRO A 26 -13.81 0.74 2.28
N LYS A 27 -13.09 0.31 1.24
CA LYS A 27 -12.00 -0.66 1.40
C LYS A 27 -11.01 0.02 2.34
N LEU A 28 -10.96 -0.43 3.59
CA LEU A 28 -10.02 0.05 4.57
C LEU A 28 -8.63 -0.38 4.08
N ALA A 29 -7.95 0.47 3.33
CA ALA A 29 -6.52 0.31 3.08
C ALA A 29 -5.86 0.46 4.45
N SER A 30 -5.45 -0.66 5.02
CA SER A 30 -4.89 -0.70 6.36
C SER A 30 -3.51 -0.05 6.37
N ALA A 31 -3.37 0.94 7.25
CA ALA A 31 -2.15 1.56 7.75
C ALA A 31 -1.26 2.24 6.70
N ASP A 32 -0.93 3.51 6.97
CA ASP A 32 0.11 4.31 6.32
C ASP A 32 1.51 3.68 6.50
N SER A 33 1.73 2.45 6.03
CA SER A 33 3.07 1.91 5.93
C SER A 33 3.81 2.77 4.93
N THR A 34 4.92 3.38 5.35
CA THR A 34 5.72 4.21 4.45
C THR A 34 6.13 3.38 3.24
N GLN A 35 6.33 3.99 2.07
CA GLN A 35 6.73 3.23 0.87
C GLN A 35 8.02 2.40 1.12
N ALA A 36 8.88 2.88 2.01
CA ALA A 36 10.04 2.13 2.46
C ALA A 36 9.66 0.89 3.29
N GLU A 37 8.71 0.98 4.21
CA GLU A 37 8.23 -0.20 4.96
C GLU A 37 7.60 -1.23 4.02
N ALA A 38 6.80 -0.78 3.04
CA ALA A 38 6.23 -1.64 2.01
C ALA A 38 7.31 -2.39 1.20
N LEU A 39 8.39 -1.70 0.83
CA LEU A 39 9.53 -2.30 0.14
C LEU A 39 10.29 -3.31 1.01
N LEU A 40 10.38 -3.10 2.32
CA LEU A 40 11.00 -4.06 3.25
C LEU A 40 10.13 -5.31 3.42
N LYS A 41 8.81 -5.15 3.53
CA LYS A 41 7.85 -6.28 3.53
C LYS A 41 7.94 -7.07 2.24
N TRP A 42 7.95 -6.37 1.11
CA TRP A 42 8.12 -7.00 -0.19
C TRP A 42 9.45 -7.75 -0.31
N LYS A 43 10.56 -7.15 0.12
CA LYS A 43 11.88 -7.82 0.18
C LYS A 43 11.84 -9.10 1.02
N ALA A 44 11.13 -9.10 2.14
CA ALA A 44 11.01 -10.28 3.00
C ALA A 44 10.27 -11.46 2.32
N SER A 45 9.43 -11.19 1.32
CA SER A 45 8.67 -12.20 0.56
C SER A 45 9.52 -13.01 -0.44
N PHE A 46 10.76 -12.62 -0.71
CA PHE A 46 11.60 -13.29 -1.71
C PHE A 46 11.99 -14.71 -1.25
N LEU A 47 11.74 -15.68 -2.13
CA LEU A 47 12.06 -17.10 -1.94
C LEU A 47 13.58 -17.31 -2.03
N ASN A 48 14.13 -18.15 -1.15
CA ASN A 48 15.56 -18.49 -1.08
C ASN A 48 16.48 -17.25 -1.08
N GLN A 49 16.53 -16.55 0.06
CA GLN A 49 17.38 -15.37 0.34
C GLN A 49 18.90 -15.62 0.23
N ILE A 50 19.31 -16.81 -0.22
CA ILE A 50 20.70 -17.28 -0.26
C ILE A 50 21.39 -16.68 -1.49
N GLY A 51 21.89 -15.44 -1.37
CA GLY A 51 22.86 -14.89 -2.33
C GLY A 51 22.69 -13.45 -2.79
N ASN A 52 21.63 -12.74 -2.41
CA ASN A 52 21.33 -11.43 -3.01
C ASN A 52 22.08 -10.28 -2.32
N LYS A 53 23.40 -10.20 -2.57
CA LYS A 53 24.29 -9.14 -2.05
C LYS A 53 23.81 -7.72 -2.41
N ASN A 54 23.12 -7.57 -3.55
CA ASN A 54 22.60 -6.27 -4.02
C ASN A 54 21.45 -5.73 -3.15
N LEU A 55 20.67 -6.61 -2.51
CA LEU A 55 19.56 -6.22 -1.65
C LEU A 55 19.93 -6.15 -0.16
N THR A 56 21.16 -6.52 0.20
CA THR A 56 21.65 -6.46 1.58
C THR A 56 21.62 -5.04 2.14
N LEU A 57 21.70 -4.02 1.27
CA LEU A 57 21.65 -2.59 1.64
C LEU A 57 20.24 -2.06 1.95
N TRP A 58 19.18 -2.81 1.64
CA TRP A 58 17.81 -2.41 1.99
C TRP A 58 17.55 -2.75 3.46
N THR A 59 17.86 -1.82 4.35
CA THR A 59 17.71 -2.00 5.80
C THR A 59 16.89 -0.88 6.42
N SER A 60 16.33 -1.16 7.59
CA SER A 60 15.73 -0.12 8.43
C SER A 60 16.83 0.84 8.91
N LEU A 61 16.63 2.15 8.71
CA LEU A 61 17.59 3.15 9.16
C LEU A 61 17.43 3.45 10.67
N PRO A 62 18.51 3.87 11.35
CA PRO A 62 18.45 4.26 12.76
C PRO A 62 17.50 5.45 12.95
N GLY A 63 16.62 5.38 13.96
CA GLY A 63 15.67 6.44 14.30
C GLY A 63 14.19 6.15 14.01
N ASN A 64 13.81 4.88 13.76
CA ASN A 64 12.42 4.41 13.56
C ASN A 64 11.65 5.03 12.38
N SER A 65 12.26 5.92 11.60
CA SER A 65 11.66 6.55 10.43
C SER A 65 12.45 6.16 9.18
N THR A 66 12.17 4.97 8.64
CA THR A 66 12.55 4.70 7.26
C THR A 66 11.47 5.31 6.38
N ASN A 67 11.77 6.47 5.78
CA ASN A 67 10.89 7.15 4.84
C ASN A 67 11.39 6.95 3.41
N SER A 68 10.54 7.23 2.42
CA SER A 68 10.88 7.06 1.00
C SER A 68 12.15 7.82 0.62
N SER A 69 12.31 9.05 1.11
CA SER A 69 13.47 9.89 0.83
C SER A 69 14.77 9.29 1.34
N SER A 70 14.80 8.73 2.55
CA SER A 70 16.02 8.10 3.09
C SER A 70 16.34 6.79 2.38
N ALA A 71 15.32 5.99 2.05
CA ALA A 71 15.46 4.80 1.23
C ALA A 71 16.08 5.14 -0.14
N CYS A 72 15.61 6.16 -0.83
CA CYS A 72 16.16 6.58 -2.13
C CYS A 72 17.62 7.04 -2.08
N ASN A 73 18.12 7.49 -0.93
CA ASN A 73 19.51 7.91 -0.78
C ASN A 73 20.46 6.74 -0.44
N VAL A 74 19.95 5.68 0.17
CA VAL A 74 20.79 4.60 0.75
C VAL A 74 20.59 3.26 0.04
N TRP A 75 19.39 2.97 -0.44
CA TRP A 75 19.05 1.68 -1.01
C TRP A 75 19.44 1.61 -2.48
N ALA A 76 20.27 0.62 -2.81
CA ALA A 76 20.66 0.34 -4.19
C ALA A 76 19.43 0.02 -5.06
N GLY A 77 19.37 0.63 -6.24
CA GLY A 77 18.30 0.38 -7.21
C GLY A 77 16.97 1.08 -6.91
N ILE A 78 16.87 1.90 -5.85
CA ILE A 78 15.68 2.70 -5.56
C ILE A 78 15.91 4.14 -6.02
N SER A 79 14.91 4.73 -6.66
CA SER A 79 14.93 6.16 -7.00
C SER A 79 13.61 6.83 -6.65
N CYS A 80 13.71 8.12 -6.35
CA CYS A 80 12.58 8.97 -5.99
C CYS A 80 12.32 10.02 -7.06
N ASN A 81 11.06 10.44 -7.18
CA ASN A 81 10.69 11.64 -7.91
C ASN A 81 11.05 12.91 -7.10
N ALA A 82 10.79 14.09 -7.68
CA ALA A 82 11.06 15.38 -7.03
C ALA A 82 10.26 15.61 -5.73
N ALA A 83 9.17 14.87 -5.49
CA ALA A 83 8.39 14.91 -4.26
C ALA A 83 8.93 13.96 -3.17
N GLY A 84 10.01 13.22 -3.43
CA GLY A 84 10.60 12.26 -2.50
C GLY A 84 9.84 10.93 -2.44
N SER A 85 8.92 10.65 -3.37
CA SER A 85 8.23 9.37 -3.47
C SER A 85 8.98 8.42 -4.38
N VAL A 86 9.03 7.13 -4.03
CA VAL A 86 9.65 6.09 -4.87
C VAL A 86 8.94 6.03 -6.21
N ASN A 87 9.69 6.16 -7.31
CA ASN A 87 9.17 6.08 -8.68
C ASN A 87 9.87 5.03 -9.54
N GLN A 88 10.99 4.47 -9.06
CA GLN A 88 11.73 3.44 -9.78
C GLN A 88 12.36 2.44 -8.81
N ILE A 89 12.28 1.17 -9.20
CA ILE A 89 12.93 0.05 -8.53
C ILE A 89 13.66 -0.77 -9.62
N ASN A 90 14.99 -0.81 -9.56
CA ASN A 90 15.81 -1.57 -10.48
C ASN A 90 16.36 -2.84 -9.80
N LEU A 91 15.95 -3.99 -10.33
CA LEU A 91 16.32 -5.32 -9.83
C LEU A 91 16.96 -6.17 -10.94
N THR A 92 17.52 -5.52 -11.96
CA THR A 92 18.23 -6.19 -13.06
C THR A 92 19.36 -7.04 -12.50
N ASP A 93 19.50 -8.27 -13.00
CA ASP A 93 20.51 -9.25 -12.59
C ASP A 93 20.54 -9.58 -11.09
N SER A 94 19.45 -9.29 -10.36
CA SER A 94 19.38 -9.52 -8.91
C SER A 94 19.11 -10.97 -8.53
N GLY A 95 18.73 -11.84 -9.47
CA GLY A 95 18.46 -13.26 -9.23
C GLY A 95 17.29 -13.54 -8.27
N ILE A 96 16.47 -12.52 -7.96
CA ILE A 96 15.37 -12.64 -7.01
C ILE A 96 14.23 -13.49 -7.57
N LYS A 97 13.59 -14.28 -6.71
CA LYS A 97 12.36 -15.02 -7.01
C LYS A 97 11.30 -14.62 -6.00
N GLY A 98 10.20 -14.05 -6.46
CA GLY A 98 9.12 -13.57 -5.61
C GLY A 98 7.92 -13.09 -6.43
N THR A 99 6.95 -12.50 -5.75
CA THR A 99 5.76 -11.89 -6.39
C THR A 99 5.63 -10.43 -5.97
N LEU A 100 4.83 -9.65 -6.70
CA LEU A 100 4.49 -8.27 -6.31
C LEU A 100 3.35 -8.19 -5.28
N HIS A 101 2.86 -9.33 -4.77
CA HIS A 101 1.69 -9.35 -3.90
C HIS A 101 1.89 -8.58 -2.59
N GLU A 102 3.10 -8.68 -2.02
CA GLU A 102 3.48 -7.99 -0.78
C GLU A 102 3.99 -6.54 -1.02
N LEU A 103 3.98 -6.06 -2.27
CA LEU A 103 4.36 -4.69 -2.61
C LEU A 103 3.12 -3.80 -2.67
N SER A 104 2.76 -3.20 -1.53
CA SER A 104 1.63 -2.27 -1.42
C SER A 104 2.13 -0.88 -1.00
N PHE A 105 2.04 0.09 -1.90
CA PHE A 105 2.36 1.50 -1.63
C PHE A 105 1.17 2.31 -1.12
#